data_AF-A0A1P8F7W9-F1
#
_entry.id   AF-A0A1P8F7W9-F1
#
_cell.length_a   1.000
_cell.length_b   1.000
_cell.length_c   1.000
_cell.angle_alpha   90.00
_cell.angle_beta   90.00
_cell.angle_gamma   90.00
#
_symmetry.space_group_name_H-M   'P 1'
#
loop_
_entity.id
_entity.type
_entity.pdbx_description
1 polymer ?
#
loop_
_entity_poly.entity_id
_entity_poly.type
_entity_poly.pdbx_seq_one_letter_code
_entity_poly.pdbx_strand_id
1 'polypeptide(L)'
;MRLEMFLLFTGMAAVTFLPRFLPMALVSRIVIPEKAKAFLEYIPVAVLSALVVPAVFAVDGGGVGLDARLLVSALVVFVFAWKMRNLFGSVIIGMATYWLMGVIGV
;
A
#
# COMPACT_ATOMS: atom_id res chain seq x y z
N MET A 1 -31.93 9.66 8.81
CA MET A 1 -30.54 9.85 8.32
C MET A 1 -30.41 11.29 7.86
N ARG A 2 -29.41 12.04 8.34
CA ARG A 2 -29.20 13.44 7.89
C ARG A 2 -28.90 13.45 6.38
N LEU A 3 -29.52 14.37 5.66
CA LEU A 3 -29.32 14.59 4.22
C LEU A 3 -27.83 14.77 3.87
N GLU A 4 -27.06 15.32 4.80
CA GLU A 4 -25.61 15.48 4.74
C GLU A 4 -24.87 14.16 4.51
N MET A 5 -25.25 13.08 5.20
CA MET A 5 -24.62 11.77 5.01
C MET A 5 -24.94 11.18 3.63
N PHE A 6 -26.16 11.37 3.15
CA PHE A 6 -26.54 10.91 1.81
C PHE A 6 -25.74 11.65 0.73
N LEU A 7 -25.66 12.99 0.82
CA LEU A 7 -24.85 13.81 -0.07
C LEU A 7 -23.36 13.46 -0.02
N LEU A 8 -22.82 13.17 1.17
CA LEU A 8 -21.44 12.71 1.33
C LEU A 8 -21.20 11.37 0.64
N PHE A 9 -22.06 10.37 0.86
CA PHE A 9 -21.90 9.07 0.23
C PHE A 9 -22.03 9.15 -1.29
N THR A 10 -23.02 9.89 -1.81
CA THR A 10 -23.19 10.08 -3.25
C THR A 10 -22.04 10.86 -3.86
N GLY A 11 -21.53 11.90 -3.17
CA GLY A 11 -20.36 12.66 -3.59
C GLY A 11 -19.09 11.82 -3.61
N MET A 12 -18.81 11.05 -2.56
CA MET A 12 -17.67 10.14 -2.50
C MET A 12 -17.77 9.05 -3.57
N ALA A 13 -18.96 8.49 -3.79
CA ALA A 13 -19.21 7.51 -4.84
C ALA A 13 -18.93 8.11 -6.22
N ALA A 14 -19.44 9.31 -6.51
CA ALA A 14 -19.18 9.98 -7.78
C ALA A 14 -17.69 10.22 -8.00
N VAL A 15 -16.99 10.84 -7.04
CA VAL A 15 -15.56 11.18 -7.15
C VAL A 15 -14.65 9.94 -7.15
N THR A 16 -15.07 8.80 -6.59
CA THR A 16 -14.29 7.54 -6.64
C THR A 16 -14.55 6.74 -7.91
N PHE A 17 -15.80 6.70 -8.34
CA PHE A 17 -16.23 5.89 -9.48
C PHE A 17 -15.85 6.54 -10.80
N LEU A 18 -15.91 7.88 -10.91
CA LEU A 18 -15.51 8.58 -12.14
C LEU A 18 -14.06 8.27 -12.52
N PRO A 19 -13.04 8.51 -11.67
CA PRO A 19 -11.65 8.27 -12.02
C PRO A 19 -11.33 6.79 -12.22
N ARG A 20 -12.14 5.86 -11.72
CA ARG A 20 -11.90 4.42 -11.86
C ARG A 20 -12.60 3.83 -13.08
N PHE A 21 -13.81 4.28 -13.37
CA PHE A 21 -14.61 3.83 -14.50
C PHE A 21 -14.18 4.49 -15.80
N LEU A 22 -13.77 5.77 -15.75
CA LEU A 22 -13.38 6.53 -16.94
C LEU A 22 -12.16 5.90 -17.64
N PRO A 23 -11.07 5.51 -16.95
CA PRO A 23 -9.99 4.75 -17.55
C PRO A 23 -10.45 3.37 -18.01
N MET A 24 -11.22 2.62 -17.23
CA MET A 24 -11.69 1.29 -17.66
C MET A 24 -12.52 1.36 -18.95
N ALA A 25 -13.43 2.33 -19.06
CA ALA A 25 -14.29 2.52 -20.22
C ALA A 25 -13.54 3.08 -21.44
N LEU A 26 -12.59 3.99 -21.23
CA LEU A 26 -11.73 4.54 -22.29
C LEU A 26 -10.72 3.50 -22.80
N VAL A 27 -10.08 2.76 -21.90
CA VAL A 27 -9.09 1.71 -22.23
C VAL A 27 -9.74 0.56 -23.00
N SER A 28 -11.02 0.27 -22.78
CA SER A 28 -11.75 -0.72 -23.59
C SER A 28 -11.88 -0.33 -25.07
N ARG A 29 -11.63 0.92 -25.46
CA ARG A 29 -11.70 1.40 -26.85
C ARG A 29 -10.35 1.90 -27.40
N ILE A 30 -9.31 1.99 -26.57
CA ILE A 30 -7.99 2.49 -26.95
C ILE A 30 -7.02 1.32 -26.90
N VAL A 31 -6.38 1.01 -28.04
CA VAL A 31 -5.28 0.04 -28.09
C VAL A 31 -4.09 0.67 -27.38
N ILE A 32 -3.91 0.36 -26.09
CA ILE A 32 -2.74 0.80 -25.34
C ILE A 32 -1.50 0.18 -26.01
N PRO A 33 -0.48 0.97 -26.40
CA PRO A 33 0.75 0.42 -26.94
C PRO A 33 1.43 -0.45 -25.88
N GLU A 34 1.99 -1.59 -26.28
CA GLU A 34 2.65 -2.58 -25.41
C GLU A 34 3.58 -1.94 -24.36
N LYS A 35 4.34 -0.90 -24.74
CA LYS A 35 5.22 -0.14 -23.82
C LYS A 35 4.48 0.53 -22.66
N ALA A 36 3.31 1.12 -22.92
CA ALA A 36 2.52 1.80 -21.89
C ALA A 36 1.82 0.80 -20.97
N LYS A 37 1.36 -0.34 -21.51
CA LYS A 37 0.81 -1.43 -20.69
C LYS A 37 1.87 -1.99 -19.73
N ALA A 38 3.07 -2.27 -20.25
CA ALA A 38 4.19 -2.71 -19.41
C ALA A 38 4.50 -1.67 -18.31
N PHE A 39 4.55 -0.38 -18.64
CA PHE A 39 4.75 0.67 -17.64
C PHE A 39 3.66 0.69 -16.55
N LEU A 40 2.38 0.59 -16.94
CA LEU A 40 1.25 0.56 -16.02
C LEU A 40 1.30 -0.65 -15.06
N GLU A 41 1.79 -1.81 -15.51
CA GLU A 41 1.97 -3.00 -14.67
C GLU A 41 3.04 -2.82 -13.57
N TYR A 42 4.02 -1.93 -13.77
CA TYR A 42 5.04 -1.62 -12.75
C TYR A 42 4.58 -0.58 -11.73
N ILE A 43 3.56 0.24 -12.03
CA ILE A 43 3.08 1.29 -11.12
C ILE A 43 2.70 0.73 -9.75
N PRO A 44 1.90 -0.34 -9.61
CA PRO A 44 1.51 -0.87 -8.30
C PRO A 44 2.73 -1.24 -7.44
N VAL A 45 3.70 -1.93 -8.01
CA VAL A 45 4.90 -2.36 -7.27
C VAL A 45 5.76 -1.14 -6.91
N ALA A 46 5.96 -0.20 -7.83
CA ALA A 46 6.73 1.01 -7.59
C ALA A 46 6.11 1.87 -6.48
N VAL A 47 4.79 2.06 -6.51
CA VAL A 47 4.05 2.84 -5.48
C VAL A 47 4.13 2.14 -4.13
N LEU A 48 3.90 0.82 -4.06
CA LEU A 48 4.01 0.09 -2.80
C LEU A 48 5.42 0.15 -2.23
N SER A 49 6.46 -0.01 -3.05
CA SER A 49 7.85 0.14 -2.62
C SER A 49 8.15 1.56 -2.14
N ALA A 50 7.70 2.59 -2.88
CA ALA A 50 7.88 3.99 -2.51
C ALA A 50 7.14 4.39 -1.24
N LEU A 51 6.06 3.68 -0.86
CA LEU A 51 5.37 3.87 0.41
C LEU A 51 6.05 3.12 1.57
N VAL A 52 6.49 1.87 1.33
CA VAL A 52 7.07 1.02 2.37
C VAL A 52 8.45 1.51 2.81
N VAL A 53 9.30 1.96 1.88
CA VAL A 53 10.66 2.43 2.20
C VAL A 53 10.64 3.59 3.22
N PRO A 54 9.96 4.73 2.98
CA PRO A 54 9.91 5.79 3.97
C PRO A 54 9.17 5.35 5.24
N ALA A 55 8.17 4.47 5.15
CA ALA A 55 7.48 3.96 6.33
C ALA A 55 8.40 3.15 7.28
N VAL A 56 9.51 2.60 6.77
CA VAL A 56 10.49 1.84 7.58
C VAL A 56 11.72 2.68 7.94
N PHE A 57 12.16 3.59 7.05
CA PHE A 57 13.44 4.29 7.16
C PHE A 57 13.33 5.80 7.50
N ALA A 58 12.14 6.38 7.48
CA ALA A 58 11.94 7.78 7.84
C ALA A 58 11.50 7.90 9.31
N VAL A 59 12.15 8.80 10.04
CA VAL A 59 11.71 9.22 11.39
C VAL A 59 10.89 10.49 11.25
N ASP A 60 9.89 10.66 12.13
CA ASP A 60 9.12 11.90 12.25
C ASP A 60 10.08 13.10 12.38
N GLY A 61 10.16 13.94 11.35
CA GLY A 61 11.05 15.12 11.32
C GLY A 61 11.96 15.26 10.10
N GLY A 62 11.89 14.37 9.11
CA GLY A 62 12.57 14.54 7.81
C GLY A 62 14.03 14.07 7.78
N GLY A 63 14.49 13.38 8.83
CA GLY A 63 15.78 12.69 8.87
C GLY A 63 15.65 11.21 8.49
N VAL A 64 16.75 10.64 7.95
CA VAL A 64 16.90 9.18 7.87
C VAL A 64 17.18 8.68 9.29
N GLY A 65 16.31 7.82 9.81
CA GLY A 65 16.54 7.20 11.10
C GLY A 65 16.12 5.74 11.08
N LEU A 66 16.89 4.94 11.81
CA LEU A 66 16.77 3.49 11.80
C LEU A 66 16.09 3.07 13.09
N ASP A 67 14.77 2.87 13.03
CA ASP A 67 14.06 2.21 14.12
C ASP A 67 14.30 0.69 14.01
N ALA A 68 15.06 0.15 14.96
CA ALA A 68 15.40 -1.26 15.01
C ALA A 68 14.14 -2.15 15.02
N ARG A 69 13.04 -1.68 15.61
CA ARG A 69 11.76 -2.40 15.67
C ARG A 69 11.12 -2.50 14.29
N LEU A 70 11.05 -1.40 13.56
CA LEU A 70 10.51 -1.38 12.20
C LEU A 70 11.40 -2.18 11.24
N LEU A 71 12.72 -2.07 11.36
CA LEU A 71 13.65 -2.81 10.51
C LEU A 71 13.57 -4.31 10.70
N VAL A 72 13.55 -4.79 11.95
CA VAL A 72 13.48 -6.23 12.21
C VAL A 72 12.12 -6.78 11.82
N SER A 73 11.02 -6.08 12.12
CA SER A 73 9.69 -6.50 11.67
C SER A 73 9.58 -6.55 10.13
N ALA A 74 10.11 -5.55 9.42
CA ALA A 74 10.17 -5.55 7.96
C ALA A 74 11.02 -6.71 7.40
N LEU A 75 12.17 -7.01 8.02
CA LEU A 75 13.05 -8.09 7.60
C LEU A 75 12.42 -9.47 7.81
N VAL A 76 11.74 -9.70 8.94
CA VAL A 76 11.00 -10.93 9.22
C VAL A 76 9.86 -11.13 8.22
N VAL A 77 9.10 -10.07 7.93
CA VAL A 77 8.04 -10.10 6.91
C VAL A 77 8.61 -10.39 5.54
N PHE A 78 9.74 -9.77 5.17
CA PHE A 78 10.38 -9.99 3.88
C PHE A 78 10.80 -11.44 3.67
N VAL A 79 11.45 -12.05 4.68
CA VAL A 79 11.85 -13.46 4.64
C VAL A 79 10.63 -14.39 4.54
N PHE A 80 9.57 -14.10 5.31
CA PHE A 80 8.34 -14.88 5.27
C PHE A 80 7.60 -14.77 3.93
N ALA A 81 7.46 -13.54 3.41
CA ALA A 81 6.78 -13.25 2.16
C ALA A 81 7.46 -13.94 0.97
N TRP A 82 8.80 -14.01 0.96
CA TRP A 82 9.55 -14.75 -0.05
C TRP A 82 9.18 -16.23 -0.04
N LYS A 83 9.15 -16.86 1.14
CA LYS A 83 8.93 -18.31 1.25
C LYS A 83 7.47 -18.72 1.02
N MET A 84 6.51 -17.98 1.56
CA MET A 84 5.10 -18.41 1.62
C MET A 84 4.22 -17.80 0.52
N ARG A 85 4.68 -16.72 -0.14
CA ARG A 85 3.93 -15.96 -1.19
C ARG A 85 2.46 -15.67 -0.81
N ASN A 86 2.15 -15.61 0.48
CA ASN A 86 0.82 -15.39 1.03
C ASN A 86 0.73 -14.01 1.69
N LEU A 87 -0.12 -13.15 1.13
CA LEU A 87 -0.33 -11.78 1.62
C LEU A 87 -0.86 -11.75 3.05
N PHE A 88 -1.88 -12.57 3.35
CA PHE A 88 -2.49 -12.58 4.69
C PHE A 88 -1.50 -13.03 5.77
N GLY A 89 -0.71 -14.07 5.49
CA GLY A 89 0.31 -14.54 6.42
C GLY A 89 1.39 -13.49 6.69
N SER A 90 1.79 -12.74 5.65
CA SER A 90 2.79 -11.67 5.75
C SER A 90 2.30 -10.53 6.65
N VAL A 91 1.03 -10.15 6.53
CA VAL A 91 0.41 -9.13 7.39
C VAL A 91 0.36 -9.60 8.85
N ILE A 92 -0.12 -10.81 9.10
CA ILE A 92 -0.25 -11.36 10.47
C ILE A 92 1.11 -11.43 11.16
N ILE A 93 2.14 -11.92 10.46
CA ILE A 93 3.49 -12.05 11.02
C ILE A 93 4.14 -10.69 11.24
N GLY A 94 3.93 -9.74 10.33
CA GLY A 94 4.41 -8.37 10.51
C GLY A 94 3.82 -7.71 11.74
N MET A 95 2.49 -7.80 11.90
CA MET A 95 1.80 -7.30 13.08
C MET A 95 2.28 -8.00 14.36
N ALA A 96 2.38 -9.32 14.35
CA ALA A 96 2.84 -10.09 15.50
C ALA A 96 4.27 -9.71 15.91
N THR A 97 5.19 -9.61 14.95
CA THR A 97 6.60 -9.27 15.18
C THR A 97 6.74 -7.84 15.68
N TYR A 98 6.05 -6.89 15.04
CA TYR A 98 6.03 -5.49 15.47
C TYR A 98 5.48 -5.37 16.89
N TRP A 99 4.38 -6.06 17.22
CA TRP A 99 3.76 -6.01 18.55
C TRP A 99 4.65 -6.65 19.61
N LEU A 100 5.22 -7.84 19.33
CA LEU A 100 6.21 -8.51 20.20
C LEU A 100 7.38 -7.59 20.54
N MET A 101 7.94 -6.90 19.54
CA MET A 101 9.04 -5.98 19.78
C MET A 101 8.63 -4.76 20.63
N GLY A 102 7.39 -4.29 20.50
CA GLY A 102 6.89 -3.20 21.34
C GLY A 102 6.62 -3.61 22.79
N VAL A 103 6.28 -4.87 23.03
CA VAL A 103 6.11 -5.42 24.39
C VAL A 103 7.47 -5.61 25.09
N ILE A 104 8.55 -5.80 24.33
CA ILE A 104 9.91 -6.01 24.86
C ILE A 104 10.58 -4.71 25.35
N GLY A 105 9.95 -3.54 25.16
CA GLY A 105 10.40 -2.29 25.78
C GLY A 105 11.63 -1.64 25.12
N VAL A 106 11.81 -1.85 23.82
CA VAL A 106 12.63 -1.01 22.93
C VAL A 106 11.70 -0.22 22.01
#